data_AF-A0A7K4M5P9-F1
#
_entry.id   AF-A0A7K4M5P9-F1
#
_cell.length_a   1.000
_cell.length_b   1.000
_cell.length_c   1.000
_cell.angle_alpha   90.00
_cell.angle_beta   90.00
_cell.angle_gamma   90.00
#
_symmetry.space_group_name_H-M   'P 1'
#
loop_
_entity.id
_entity.type
_entity.pdbx_description
1 polymer ?
#
loop_
_entity_poly.entity_id
_entity_poly.type
_entity_poly.pdbx_seq_one_letter_code
_entity_poly.pdbx_strand_id
1 'polypeptide(L)' 'NEPPENMAAAAAALKTVTLIPALGLNVHSMLKHQTLILTLDTVEFLEEKLLWQDSRYSPLYPYSMPYRDFP' A
#
# COMPACT_ATOMS: atom_id res chain seq x y z
N ASN A 1 -6.90 2.54 -8.52
CA ASN A 1 -5.99 3.05 -9.57
C ASN A 1 -5.16 1.90 -10.09
N GLU A 2 -5.40 1.50 -11.34
CA GLU A 2 -4.57 0.50 -12.02
C GLU A 2 -3.32 1.19 -12.60
N PRO A 3 -2.16 0.52 -12.62
CA PRO A 3 -0.97 1.09 -13.22
C PRO A 3 -1.15 1.22 -14.74
N PRO A 4 -0.57 2.25 -15.39
CA PRO A 4 -0.58 2.38 -16.84
C PRO A 4 0.07 1.17 -17.53
N GLU A 5 -0.50 0.73 -18.66
CA GLU A 5 -0.02 -0.44 -19.42
C GLU A 5 1.46 -0.34 -19.82
N ASN A 6 1.89 0.87 -20.24
CA ASN A 6 3.29 1.14 -20.58
C ASN A 6 4.26 0.86 -19.42
N MET A 7 3.86 1.21 -18.19
CA MET A 7 4.68 0.97 -17.00
C MET A 7 4.70 -0.52 -16.65
N ALA A 8 3.56 -1.20 -16.75
CA ALA A 8 3.47 -2.63 -16.49
C ALA A 8 4.34 -3.43 -17.47
N ALA A 9 4.27 -3.09 -18.77
CA ALA A 9 5.09 -3.72 -19.80
C ALA A 9 6.59 -3.48 -19.58
N ALA A 10 6.98 -2.25 -19.25
CA ALA A 10 8.38 -1.91 -18.97
C ALA A 10 8.91 -2.61 -17.71
N ALA A 11 8.13 -2.66 -16.63
CA ALA A 11 8.50 -3.33 -15.40
C ALA A 11 8.63 -4.86 -15.60
N ALA A 12 7.76 -5.47 -16.40
CA ALA A 12 7.83 -6.89 -16.72
C ALA A 12 9.10 -7.29 -17.49
N ALA A 13 9.67 -6.36 -18.27
CA ALA A 13 10.91 -6.59 -19.02
C ALA A 13 12.18 -6.49 -18.15
N LEU A 14 12.11 -5.91 -16.95
CA LEU A 14 13.26 -5.62 -16.09
C LEU A 14 13.26 -6.51 -14.84
N LYS A 15 14.42 -7.07 -14.47
CA LYS A 15 14.55 -7.91 -13.25
C LYS A 15 14.79 -7.13 -11.96
N THR A 16 15.26 -5.89 -12.09
CA THR A 16 15.68 -5.04 -10.96
C THR A 16 14.57 -4.12 -10.46
N VAL A 17 13.59 -3.83 -11.32
CA VAL A 17 12.43 -2.98 -11.03
C VAL A 17 11.23 -3.88 -10.77
N THR A 18 10.48 -3.60 -9.71
CA THR A 18 9.27 -4.36 -9.39
C THR A 18 8.14 -3.39 -9.14
N LEU A 19 7.03 -3.60 -9.85
CA LEU A 19 5.80 -2.85 -9.69
C LEU A 19 4.86 -3.62 -8.75
N ILE A 20 4.47 -2.98 -7.64
CA ILE A 20 3.62 -3.57 -6.60
C ILE A 20 2.47 -2.59 -6.31
N PRO A 21 1.21 -3.06 -6.17
CA PRO A 21 0.12 -2.19 -5.72
C PRO A 21 0.33 -1.75 -4.27
N ALA A 22 -0.25 -0.60 -3.88
CA ALA A 22 -0.13 -0.07 -2.51
C ALA A 22 -0.53 -1.09 -1.42
N LEU A 23 -1.57 -1.89 -1.66
CA LEU A 23 -2.02 -2.94 -0.75
C LEU A 23 -0.99 -4.06 -0.53
N GLY A 24 -0.06 -4.27 -1.48
CA GLY A 24 0.97 -5.31 -1.41
C GLY A 24 2.29 -4.83 -0.81
N LEU A 25 2.37 -3.57 -0.36
CA LEU A 25 3.58 -3.03 0.24
C LEU A 25 3.92 -3.77 1.52
N ASN A 26 5.16 -4.25 1.61
CA ASN A 26 5.65 -4.99 2.76
C ASN A 26 7.13 -4.67 3.03
N VAL A 27 7.53 -4.81 4.29
CA VAL A 27 8.89 -4.46 4.75
C VAL A 27 9.97 -5.30 4.06
N HIS A 28 9.69 -6.58 3.77
CA HIS A 28 10.66 -7.44 3.09
C HIS A 28 11.01 -6.91 1.70
N SER A 29 10.02 -6.54 0.90
CA SER A 29 10.22 -5.91 -0.41
C SER A 29 10.91 -4.55 -0.29
N MET A 30 10.55 -3.75 0.72
CA MET A 30 11.20 -2.44 0.95
C MET A 30 12.71 -2.58 1.23
N LEU A 31 13.12 -3.60 1.98
CA LEU A 31 14.54 -3.83 2.29
C LEU A 31 15.29 -4.54 1.14
N LYS A 32 14.59 -5.30 0.31
CA LYS A 32 15.17 -5.99 -0.84
C LYS A 32 15.59 -5.01 -1.94
N HIS A 33 14.83 -3.95 -2.15
CA HIS A 33 15.13 -2.92 -3.15
C HIS A 33 15.88 -1.75 -2.50
N GLN A 34 16.83 -1.15 -3.22
CA GLN A 34 17.59 0.00 -2.70
C GLN A 34 16.78 1.30 -2.68
N THR A 35 15.83 1.42 -3.61
CA THR A 35 15.05 2.64 -3.81
C THR A 35 13.57 2.28 -3.88
N LEU A 36 12.74 3.12 -3.26
CA LEU A 36 11.30 3.01 -3.24
C LEU A 36 10.70 4.28 -3.85
N ILE A 37 9.73 4.11 -4.75
CA ILE A 37 9.04 5.21 -5.45
C ILE A 37 7.55 5.07 -5.13
N LEU A 38 6.91 6.17 -4.72
CA LEU A 38 5.49 6.22 -4.41
C LEU A 38 4.81 7.30 -5.26
N THR A 39 3.57 7.03 -5.69
CA THR A 39 2.70 8.07 -6.26
C THR A 39 2.03 8.87 -5.15
N LEU A 40 1.55 10.07 -5.47
CA LEU A 40 0.83 10.91 -4.51
C LEU A 40 -0.37 10.17 -3.91
N ASP A 41 -1.20 9.54 -4.74
CA ASP A 41 -2.34 8.72 -4.29
C ASP A 41 -1.93 7.59 -3.33
N THR A 42 -0.74 7.01 -3.55
CA THR A 42 -0.23 5.93 -2.70
C THR A 42 0.20 6.49 -1.34
N VAL A 43 0.80 7.67 -1.31
CA VAL A 43 1.16 8.35 -0.05
C VAL A 43 -0.09 8.67 0.75
N GLU A 44 -1.10 9.29 0.14
CA GLU A 44 -2.38 9.60 0.80
C GLU A 44 -3.06 8.34 1.36
N PHE A 45 -3.09 7.26 0.58
CA PHE A 45 -3.64 5.97 1.03
C PHE A 45 -2.89 5.39 2.23
N LEU A 46 -1.54 5.41 2.19
CA LEU A 46 -0.74 4.87 3.28
C LEU A 46 -0.86 5.72 4.55
N GLU A 47 -0.87 7.04 4.42
CA GLU A 47 -1.07 7.96 5.54
C GLU A 47 -2.42 7.71 6.22
N GLU A 48 -3.52 7.64 5.46
CA GLU A 48 -4.85 7.37 6.02
C GLU A 48 -4.88 6.05 6.82
N LYS A 49 -4.37 4.96 6.22
CA LYS A 49 -4.44 3.62 6.86
C LYS A 49 -3.47 3.47 8.03
N LEU A 50 -2.29 4.07 7.98
CA LEU A 50 -1.32 4.01 9.06
C LEU A 50 -1.72 4.92 10.23
N LEU A 51 -2.16 6.15 9.96
CA LEU A 51 -2.59 7.08 11.01
C LEU A 51 -3.87 6.61 11.71
N TRP A 52 -4.78 5.92 11.00
CA TRP A 52 -5.94 5.30 11.62
C TRP A 52 -5.57 4.33 12.75
N GLN A 53 -4.41 3.68 12.68
CA GLN A 53 -3.94 2.76 13.74
C GLN A 53 -3.55 3.49 15.04
N ASP A 54 -3.16 4.77 14.96
CA ASP A 54 -2.72 5.56 16.12
C ASP A 54 -3.91 6.10 16.93
N SER A 55 -4.99 6.49 16.26
CA SER A 55 -6.16 7.12 16.89
C SER A 55 -7.33 6.17 17.17
N ARG A 56 -7.21 4.86 16.89
CA ARG A 56 -8.33 3.91 17.04
C ARG A 56 -8.52 3.42 18.47
N TYR A 57 -9.77 3.08 18.78
CA TYR A 57 -10.09 2.30 19.98
C TYR A 57 -9.64 0.84 19.85
N SER A 58 -9.47 0.17 21.00
CA SER A 58 -9.26 -1.28 21.05
C SER A 58 -10.46 -2.01 20.40
N PRO A 59 -10.24 -3.05 19.59
CA PRO A 59 -11.32 -3.78 18.94
C PRO A 59 -12.25 -4.43 19.96
N LEU A 60 -13.57 -4.28 19.76
CA LEU A 60 -14.59 -5.03 20.52
C LEU A 60 -14.80 -6.43 19.92
N TYR A 61 -14.71 -6.52 18.59
CA TYR A 61 -14.80 -7.72 17.77
C TYR A 61 -13.98 -7.51 16.48
N PRO A 62 -13.78 -8.52 15.62
CA PRO A 62 -12.99 -8.35 14.39
C PRO A 62 -13.44 -7.19 13.51
N TYR A 63 -12.50 -6.40 12.96
CA TYR A 63 -12.78 -5.26 12.06
C TYR A 63 -13.46 -5.65 10.73
N SER A 64 -13.61 -6.94 10.44
CA SER A 64 -14.42 -7.44 9.32
C SER A 64 -15.93 -7.31 9.56
N MET A 65 -16.36 -7.03 10.80
CA MET A 65 -17.75 -6.80 11.17
C MET A 65 -18.09 -5.30 11.13
N PRO A 66 -19.37 -4.91 11.02
CA PRO A 66 -19.75 -3.50 10.83
C PRO A 66 -19.44 -2.64 12.07
N TYR A 67 -18.64 -1.60 11.87
CA TYR A 67 -18.38 -0.52 12.83
C TYR A 67 -19.02 0.78 12.34
N ARG A 68 -19.31 1.72 13.24
CA ARG A 68 -19.96 2.99 12.87
C ARG A 68 -19.01 3.97 12.16
N ASP A 69 -17.75 3.96 12.57
CA ASP A 69 -16.70 4.93 12.25
C ASP A 69 -15.45 4.29 11.64
N PHE A 70 -15.58 3.03 11.20
CA PHE A 70 -14.53 2.33 10.46
C PHE A 70 -14.73 2.58 8.96
N PRO A 71 -13.69 2.98 8.22
CA PRO A 71 -13.75 3.19 6.77
C PRO A 71 -13.97 1.88 5.99
#